data_AF-A0A2T4ZCU4-F1
#
_entry.id   AF-A0A2T4ZCU4-F1
#
_cell.length_a   1.000
_cell.length_b   1.000
_cell.length_c   1.000
_cell.angle_alpha   90.00
_cell.angle_beta   90.00
_cell.angle_gamma   90.00
#
_symmetry.space_group_name_H-M   'P 1'
#
loop_
_entity.id
_entity.type
_entity.pdbx_description
1 polymer ?
#
loop_
_entity_poly.entity_id
_entity_poly.type
_entity_poly.pdbx_seq_one_letter_code
_entity_poly.pdbx_strand_id
1 'polypeptide(L)'
;MAHLSVQEISSWLTSRFGGRVKSQNQNEQVNRPHQNWDDQSRASLVILWGLLVYPRLDPDWREPDPSVQLSEVYRLFNEHLGSTDQWETIVHRLEKYDYIRRRLNDTVVAGTRLWTAVDASRMYPLFRRSVLYRKQSPDNDQKTAD
;
A
#
# COMPACT_ATOMS: atom_id res chain seq x y z
N MET A 1 11.43 -15.90 -0.43
CA MET A 1 10.79 -14.56 -0.43
C MET A 1 11.48 -13.74 0.65
N ALA A 2 11.83 -12.47 0.41
CA ALA A 2 12.37 -11.64 1.48
C ALA A 2 11.24 -11.42 2.50
N HIS A 3 11.32 -12.06 3.67
CA HIS A 3 10.39 -11.86 4.78
C HIS A 3 10.62 -10.47 5.34
N LEU A 4 9.86 -9.49 4.87
CA LEU A 4 9.86 -8.15 5.43
C LEU A 4 8.93 -8.16 6.65
N SER A 5 9.44 -7.70 7.80
CA SER A 5 8.66 -7.61 9.03
C SER A 5 7.63 -6.49 8.96
N VAL A 6 6.56 -6.58 9.75
CA VAL A 6 5.51 -5.56 9.85
C VAL A 6 6.09 -4.18 10.22
N GLN A 7 7.16 -4.16 11.04
CA GLN A 7 7.85 -2.94 11.43
C GLN A 7 8.60 -2.30 10.27
N GLU A 8 9.27 -3.10 9.44
CA GLU A 8 9.93 -2.61 8.22
C GLU A 8 8.91 -2.04 7.25
N ILE A 9 7.80 -2.74 7.02
CA ILE A 9 6.72 -2.28 6.14
C ILE A 9 6.15 -0.96 6.67
N SER A 10 5.85 -0.88 7.97
CA SER A 10 5.29 0.32 8.60
C SER A 10 6.20 1.54 8.54
N SER A 11 7.52 1.34 8.53
CA SER A 11 8.52 2.42 8.49
C SER A 11 8.48 3.26 7.21
N TRP A 12 7.81 2.76 6.17
CA TRP A 12 7.76 3.40 4.85
C TRP A 12 6.59 4.36 4.65
N LEU A 13 5.72 4.46 5.65
CA LEU A 13 4.80 5.57 5.73
C LEU A 13 5.57 6.87 5.79
N THR A 14 4.93 7.95 5.33
CA THR A 14 5.54 9.28 5.36
C THR A 14 5.62 9.79 6.80
N SER A 15 6.61 9.30 7.55
CA SER A 15 6.93 9.70 8.90
C SER A 15 8.20 10.52 8.84
N ARG A 16 8.06 11.84 8.74
CA ARG A 16 9.15 12.74 9.14
C ARG A 16 9.06 12.96 10.65
N PHE A 17 9.50 11.99 11.43
CA PHE A 17 9.83 12.21 12.83
C PHE A 17 11.29 11.86 13.06
N GLY A 18 12.11 12.87 13.32
CA GLY A 18 13.51 12.70 13.73
C GLY A 18 14.54 13.60 13.02
N GLY A 19 14.24 14.88 12.78
CA GLY A 19 15.22 15.83 12.27
C GLY A 19 15.00 17.20 12.90
N ARG A 20 15.81 17.52 13.90
CA ARG A 20 15.90 18.83 14.55
C ARG A 20 16.31 19.87 13.52
N VAL A 21 15.36 20.51 12.84
CA VAL A 21 15.60 21.67 11.99
C VAL A 21 14.62 22.76 12.38
N LYS A 22 15.16 23.84 12.95
CA LYS A 22 14.46 25.09 13.16
C LYS A 22 13.99 25.64 11.82
N SER A 23 12.78 26.18 11.84
CA SER A 23 12.23 27.19 10.93
C SER A 23 11.53 26.71 9.65
N GLN A 24 10.32 27.26 9.53
CA GLN A 24 9.42 27.43 8.40
C GLN A 24 8.45 26.28 8.04
N ASN A 25 7.16 26.63 8.21
CA ASN A 25 5.92 25.95 7.79
C ASN A 25 5.32 24.89 8.74
N GLN A 26 4.91 25.34 9.93
CA GLN A 26 4.14 24.54 10.90
C GLN A 26 2.64 24.39 10.56
N ASN A 27 2.13 24.91 9.45
CA ASN A 27 0.71 24.84 9.08
C ASN A 27 0.33 23.70 8.11
N GLU A 28 1.30 22.90 7.63
CA GLU A 28 1.05 21.76 6.74
C GLU A 28 1.32 20.39 7.39
N GLN A 29 1.27 20.32 8.73
CA GLN A 29 0.93 19.06 9.40
C GLN A 29 -0.55 18.77 9.12
N VAL A 30 -0.87 18.43 7.86
CA VAL A 30 -2.17 17.90 7.45
C VAL A 30 -2.37 16.63 8.27
N ASN A 31 -3.18 16.74 9.31
CA ASN A 31 -3.57 15.71 10.27
C ASN A 31 -3.65 14.31 9.62
N ARG A 32 -2.58 13.51 9.69
CA ARG A 32 -2.51 12.16 9.10
C ARG A 32 -2.91 11.16 10.18
N PRO A 33 -4.15 10.64 10.19
CA PRO A 33 -4.64 9.79 11.29
C PRO A 33 -3.78 8.55 11.49
N HIS A 34 -3.15 8.04 10.43
CA HIS A 34 -2.37 6.82 10.42
C HIS A 34 -1.02 6.89 11.16
N GLN A 35 -0.53 8.08 11.53
CA GLN A 35 0.74 8.19 12.24
C GLN A 35 0.72 7.50 13.61
N ASN A 36 -0.45 7.47 14.25
CA ASN A 36 -0.66 6.91 15.59
C ASN A 36 -1.31 5.51 15.55
N TRP A 37 -1.41 4.89 14.37
CA TRP A 37 -1.98 3.55 14.26
C TRP A 37 -0.96 2.47 14.64
N ASP A 38 -1.47 1.31 15.02
CA ASP A 38 -0.71 0.09 15.25
C ASP A 38 0.04 -0.37 13.98
N ASP A 39 1.09 -1.16 14.18
CA ASP A 39 1.96 -1.67 13.11
C ASP A 39 1.18 -2.41 12.02
N GLN A 40 0.17 -3.19 12.38
CA GLN A 40 -0.65 -3.94 11.41
C GLN A 40 -1.43 -2.99 10.51
N SER A 41 -2.14 -2.03 11.09
CA SER A 41 -2.88 -1.01 10.33
C SER A 41 -1.96 -0.20 9.40
N ARG A 42 -0.73 0.09 9.85
CA ARG A 42 0.28 0.82 9.06
C ARG A 42 0.84 -0.03 7.93
N ALA A 43 1.11 -1.31 8.18
CA ALA A 43 1.50 -2.25 7.15
C ALA A 43 0.40 -2.44 6.09
N SER A 44 -0.87 -2.52 6.50
CA SER A 44 -2.01 -2.60 5.58
C SER A 44 -2.06 -1.42 4.60
N LEU A 45 -1.79 -0.20 5.07
CA LEU A 45 -1.73 0.99 4.20
C LEU A 45 -0.68 0.85 3.10
N VAL A 46 0.50 0.35 3.46
CA VAL A 46 1.63 0.20 2.55
C VAL A 46 1.36 -0.90 1.53
N ILE A 47 0.79 -2.02 1.96
CA ILE A 47 0.37 -3.13 1.08
C ILE A 47 -0.66 -2.61 0.07
N LEU A 48 -1.71 -1.95 0.55
CA LEU A 48 -2.77 -1.42 -0.31
C LEU A 48 -2.26 -0.32 -1.24
N TRP A 49 -1.31 0.50 -0.81
CA TRP A 49 -0.65 1.47 -1.68
C TRP A 49 0.09 0.78 -2.82
N GLY A 50 0.84 -0.29 -2.53
CA GLY A 50 1.52 -1.11 -3.54
C GLY A 50 0.56 -1.77 -4.53
N LEU A 51 -0.65 -2.12 -4.10
CA LEU A 51 -1.64 -2.77 -4.96
C LEU A 51 -2.50 -1.79 -5.77
N LEU A 52 -2.79 -0.61 -5.22
CA LEU A 52 -3.80 0.30 -5.78
C LEU A 52 -3.22 1.61 -6.35
N VAL A 53 -2.10 2.06 -5.83
CA VAL A 53 -1.45 3.33 -6.22
C VAL A 53 -0.22 3.06 -7.09
N TYR A 54 0.67 2.16 -6.67
CA TYR A 54 1.88 1.86 -7.43
C TYR A 54 1.61 1.52 -8.91
N PRO A 55 0.61 0.68 -9.27
CA PRO A 55 0.39 0.37 -10.68
C PRO A 55 0.04 1.62 -11.50
N ARG A 56 -0.63 2.61 -10.91
CA ARG A 56 -0.93 3.89 -11.61
C ARG A 56 0.30 4.76 -11.85
N LEU A 57 1.39 4.51 -11.14
CA LEU A 57 2.67 5.20 -11.28
C LEU A 57 3.64 4.44 -12.19
N ASP A 58 3.32 3.19 -12.53
CA ASP A 58 4.15 2.36 -13.38
C ASP A 58 3.82 2.66 -14.86
N PRO A 59 4.79 3.12 -15.67
CA PRO A 59 4.54 3.43 -17.08
C PRO A 59 4.13 2.21 -17.92
N ASP A 60 4.44 0.99 -17.45
CA ASP A 60 4.08 -0.25 -18.15
C ASP A 60 2.66 -0.73 -17.83
N TRP A 61 1.98 -0.07 -16.89
CA TRP A 61 0.66 -0.44 -16.44
C TRP A 61 -0.42 -0.08 -17.46
N ARG A 62 -1.32 -1.04 -17.74
CA ARG A 62 -2.33 -0.90 -18.81
C ARG A 62 -3.75 -0.69 -18.31
N GLU A 63 -4.04 -0.96 -17.03
CA GLU A 63 -5.40 -0.83 -16.50
C GLU A 63 -5.63 0.56 -15.90
N PRO A 64 -6.71 1.26 -16.28
CA PRO A 64 -6.94 2.64 -15.84
C PRO A 64 -7.27 2.77 -14.35
N ASP A 65 -7.85 1.74 -13.74
CA ASP A 65 -8.27 1.74 -12.33
C ASP A 65 -7.92 0.43 -11.62
N PRO A 66 -6.70 0.33 -11.05
CA PRO A 66 -6.32 -0.78 -10.18
C PRO A 66 -7.34 -0.99 -9.06
N SER A 67 -7.76 -2.24 -8.92
CA SER A 67 -8.70 -2.68 -7.90
C SER A 67 -8.32 -4.07 -7.40
N VAL A 68 -8.63 -4.37 -6.13
CA VAL A 68 -8.33 -5.68 -5.53
C VAL A 68 -9.49 -6.16 -4.68
N GLN A 69 -9.68 -7.48 -4.59
CA GLN A 69 -10.60 -8.09 -3.62
C GLN A 69 -9.94 -8.16 -2.24
N LEU A 70 -10.63 -7.70 -1.20
CA LEU A 70 -10.07 -7.70 0.16
C LEU A 70 -9.76 -9.10 0.68
N SER A 71 -10.55 -10.10 0.28
CA SER A 71 -10.30 -11.52 0.57
C SER A 71 -8.96 -12.02 0.02
N GLU A 72 -8.61 -11.61 -1.21
CA GLU A 72 -7.33 -11.96 -1.84
C GLU A 72 -6.16 -11.23 -1.17
N VAL A 73 -6.35 -9.96 -0.78
CA VAL A 73 -5.36 -9.22 0.01
C VAL A 73 -5.08 -9.94 1.33
N TYR A 74 -6.12 -10.32 2.06
CA TYR A 74 -5.97 -11.06 3.31
C TYR A 74 -5.25 -12.39 3.09
N ARG A 75 -5.66 -13.17 2.08
CA ARG A 75 -5.05 -14.47 1.77
C ARG A 75 -3.55 -14.36 1.48
N LEU A 76 -3.12 -13.30 0.79
CA LEU A 76 -1.72 -13.11 0.40
C LEU A 76 -0.85 -12.53 1.51
N PHE A 77 -1.43 -11.75 2.44
CA PHE A 77 -0.68 -10.96 3.42
C PHE A 77 -1.12 -11.17 4.87
N ASN A 78 -1.84 -12.26 5.18
CA ASN A 78 -2.38 -12.51 6.53
C ASN A 78 -1.32 -12.43 7.65
N GLU A 79 -0.08 -12.82 7.37
CA GLU A 79 1.06 -12.72 8.30
C GLU A 79 1.37 -11.28 8.76
N HIS A 80 0.94 -10.28 7.99
CA HIS A 80 1.12 -8.86 8.28
C HIS A 80 -0.17 -8.15 8.71
N LEU A 81 -1.33 -8.75 8.45
CA LEU A 81 -2.65 -8.14 8.64
C LEU A 81 -3.33 -8.56 9.95
N GLY A 82 -2.81 -9.59 10.62
CA GLY A 82 -3.37 -10.11 11.87
C GLY A 82 -4.51 -11.10 11.61
N SER A 83 -5.37 -11.29 12.61
CA SER A 83 -6.54 -12.15 12.50
C SER A 83 -7.61 -11.55 11.56
N THR A 84 -8.58 -12.36 11.15
CA THR A 84 -9.66 -11.91 10.27
C THR A 84 -10.46 -10.76 10.89
N ASP A 85 -10.74 -10.83 12.19
CA ASP A 85 -11.47 -9.77 12.92
C ASP A 85 -10.67 -8.47 13.00
N GLN A 86 -9.35 -8.58 13.19
CA GLN A 86 -8.44 -7.43 13.15
C GLN A 86 -8.43 -6.82 11.75
N TRP A 87 -8.35 -7.65 10.72
CA TRP A 87 -8.36 -7.20 9.34
C TRP A 87 -9.63 -6.43 8.99
N GLU A 88 -10.82 -6.94 9.32
CA GLU A 88 -12.08 -6.21 9.10
C GLU A 88 -12.12 -4.86 9.83
N THR A 89 -11.61 -4.84 11.08
CA THR A 89 -11.48 -3.60 11.86
C THR A 89 -10.56 -2.58 11.16
N ILE A 90 -9.44 -3.05 10.60
CA ILE A 90 -8.51 -2.23 9.83
C ILE A 90 -9.17 -1.72 8.55
N VAL A 91 -9.86 -2.57 7.80
CA VAL A 91 -10.57 -2.19 6.57
C VAL A 91 -11.61 -1.11 6.85
N HIS A 92 -12.43 -1.28 7.90
CA HIS A 92 -13.41 -0.28 8.30
C HIS A 92 -12.75 1.07 8.65
N ARG A 93 -11.59 1.03 9.30
CA ARG A 93 -10.80 2.22 9.62
C ARG A 93 -10.26 2.89 8.35
N LEU A 94 -9.74 2.12 7.41
CA LEU A 94 -9.20 2.61 6.14
C LEU A 94 -10.28 3.29 5.29
N GLU A 95 -11.48 2.71 5.25
CA GLU A 95 -12.64 3.27 4.56
C GLU A 95 -13.11 4.57 5.22
N LYS A 96 -13.25 4.57 6.55
CA LYS A 96 -13.66 5.76 7.33
C LYS A 96 -12.79 6.99 7.07
N TYR A 97 -11.50 6.78 6.81
CA TYR A 97 -10.54 7.86 6.55
C TYR A 97 -10.18 8.02 5.07
N ASP A 98 -10.99 7.53 4.13
CA ASP A 98 -10.81 7.66 2.67
C ASP A 98 -9.42 7.21 2.17
N TYR A 99 -8.86 6.16 2.80
CA TYR A 99 -7.71 5.44 2.24
C TYR A 99 -8.14 4.43 1.19
N ILE A 100 -9.30 3.80 1.36
CA ILE A 100 -9.89 2.91 0.37
C ILE A 100 -11.36 3.25 0.15
N ARG A 101 -11.90 2.85 -1.00
CA ARG A 101 -13.33 2.91 -1.29
C ARG A 101 -13.79 1.54 -1.75
N ARG A 102 -14.80 0.98 -1.07
CA ARG A 102 -15.43 -0.28 -1.49
C ARG A 102 -16.24 -0.07 -2.77
N ARG A 103 -16.25 -1.10 -3.61
CA ARG A 103 -17.05 -1.29 -4.82
C ARG A 103 -17.87 -2.56 -4.65
N LEU A 104 -18.55 -2.96 -5.72
CA LEU A 104 -19.27 -4.24 -5.77
C LEU A 104 -18.34 -5.42 -5.47
N ASN A 105 -18.89 -6.49 -4.90
CA ASN A 105 -18.20 -7.76 -4.64
C ASN A 105 -16.91 -7.62 -3.82
N ASP A 106 -16.93 -6.80 -2.77
CA ASP A 106 -15.81 -6.63 -1.82
C ASP A 106 -14.48 -6.21 -2.48
N THR A 107 -14.60 -5.58 -3.65
CA THR A 107 -13.49 -5.01 -4.38
C THR A 107 -13.23 -3.60 -3.87
N VAL A 108 -11.97 -3.21 -3.73
CA VAL A 108 -11.58 -1.87 -3.27
C VAL A 108 -10.70 -1.16 -4.28
N VAL A 109 -10.84 0.16 -4.32
CA VAL A 109 -9.99 1.08 -5.09
C VAL A 109 -9.32 2.09 -4.15
N ALA A 110 -8.26 2.76 -4.63
CA ALA A 110 -7.58 3.79 -3.87
C ALA A 110 -8.53 4.96 -3.53
N GLY A 111 -8.61 5.31 -2.25
CA GLY A 111 -9.16 6.58 -1.81
C GLY A 111 -8.13 7.71 -1.93
N THR A 112 -8.55 8.96 -1.69
CA THR A 112 -7.69 10.14 -1.91
C THR A 112 -6.48 10.14 -0.99
N ARG A 113 -6.66 9.67 0.25
CA ARG A 113 -5.61 9.73 1.28
C ARG A 113 -4.55 8.64 1.12
N LEU A 114 -4.82 7.58 0.36
CA LEU A 114 -3.82 6.54 0.11
C LEU A 114 -2.64 7.08 -0.69
N TRP A 115 -2.90 7.90 -1.70
CA TRP A 115 -1.88 8.54 -2.53
C TRP A 115 -0.78 9.25 -1.75
N THR A 116 -1.13 9.81 -0.59
CA THR A 116 -0.21 10.61 0.24
C THR A 116 0.22 9.90 1.52
N ALA A 117 -0.28 8.69 1.79
CA ALA A 117 0.05 7.94 3.00
C ALA A 117 1.52 7.49 3.02
N VAL A 118 2.04 7.13 1.84
CA VAL A 118 3.34 6.50 1.65
C VAL A 118 4.29 7.43 0.91
N ASP A 119 5.58 7.41 1.27
CA ASP A 119 6.60 8.16 0.55
C ASP A 119 6.96 7.41 -0.75
N ALA A 120 6.31 7.81 -1.84
CA ALA A 120 6.47 7.18 -3.16
C ALA A 120 7.93 7.19 -3.65
N SER A 121 8.71 8.20 -3.28
CA SER A 121 10.12 8.31 -3.70
C SER A 121 11.01 7.21 -3.10
N ARG A 122 10.63 6.72 -1.90
CA ARG A 122 11.30 5.61 -1.22
C ARG A 122 10.76 4.27 -1.66
N MET A 123 9.45 4.19 -1.89
CA MET A 123 8.76 2.93 -2.14
C MET A 123 8.78 2.48 -3.60
N TYR A 124 8.74 3.40 -4.55
CA TYR A 124 8.73 3.07 -5.97
C TYR A 124 9.96 2.24 -6.41
N PRO A 125 11.21 2.59 -6.04
CA PRO A 125 12.38 1.78 -6.40
C PRO A 125 12.39 0.39 -5.75
N LEU A 126 11.78 0.25 -4.56
CA LEU A 126 11.69 -1.02 -3.85
C LEU A 126 10.67 -1.93 -4.53
N PHE A 127 9.43 -1.48 -4.74
CA PHE A 127 8.40 -2.27 -5.41
C PHE A 127 8.79 -2.70 -6.82
N ARG A 128 9.48 -1.84 -7.57
CA ARG A 128 10.03 -2.18 -8.89
C ARG A 128 11.05 -3.33 -8.84
N ARG A 129 11.79 -3.47 -7.72
CA ARG A 129 12.81 -4.51 -7.52
C ARG A 129 12.28 -5.76 -6.80
N SER A 130 11.23 -5.63 -5.98
CA SER A 130 10.82 -6.63 -4.99
C SER A 130 9.42 -7.21 -5.22
N VAL A 131 9.16 -7.87 -6.35
CA VAL A 131 8.08 -8.89 -6.49
C VAL A 131 6.70 -8.41 -7.03
N LEU A 132 6.29 -7.14 -7.00
CA LEU A 132 5.00 -6.76 -7.65
C LEU A 132 5.05 -6.73 -9.19
N TYR A 133 6.21 -6.45 -9.79
CA TYR A 133 6.40 -6.46 -11.26
C TYR A 133 6.13 -7.84 -11.88
N ARG A 134 6.22 -8.92 -11.10
CA ARG A 134 6.18 -10.30 -11.63
C ARG A 134 4.77 -10.91 -11.66
N LYS A 135 3.75 -10.29 -11.03
CA LYS A 135 2.39 -10.86 -10.92
C LYS A 135 1.37 -10.26 -11.90
N GLN A 136 1.73 -9.25 -12.70
CA GLN A 136 0.81 -8.61 -13.65
C GLN A 136 1.35 -8.42 -15.08
N SER A 137 2.50 -9.01 -15.45
CA SER A 137 2.75 -9.31 -16.87
C SER A 137 2.03 -10.60 -17.23
N PRO A 138 0.92 -10.58 -17.99
CA PRO A 138 0.57 -11.74 -18.76
C PRO A 138 1.64 -11.87 -19.86
N ASP A 139 2.42 -12.93 -19.77
CA ASP A 139 3.15 -13.55 -20.88
C ASP A 139 4.35 -12.78 -21.46
N ASN A 140 5.57 -13.25 -21.16
CA ASN A 140 6.65 -13.25 -22.14
C ASN A 140 7.78 -14.21 -21.72
N ASP A 141 7.54 -15.52 -21.77
CA ASP A 141 8.62 -16.52 -21.83
C ASP A 141 8.07 -17.90 -22.21
N GLN A 142 7.77 -18.11 -23.49
CA GLN A 142 8.33 -19.24 -24.27
C GLN A 142 7.80 -19.20 -25.71
N LYS A 143 8.49 -18.43 -26.56
CA LYS A 143 8.51 -18.67 -28.00
C LYS A 143 9.95 -18.60 -28.50
N THR A 144 10.68 -19.70 -28.29
CA THR A 144 11.76 -20.21 -29.17
C THR A 144 12.47 -21.39 -28.53
N ALA A 145 12.30 -22.59 -29.10
CA ALA A 145 13.38 -23.53 -29.40
C ALA A 145 12.78 -24.68 -30.23
N ASP A 146 13.25 -24.74 -31.48
CA ASP A 146 13.11 -25.76 -32.56
C ASP A 146 12.03 -26.85 -32.49
#